data_AF-A0A5N9GJ52-F1
#
_entry.id   AF-A0A5N9GJ52-F1
#
_cell.length_a   1.000
_cell.length_b   1.000
_cell.length_c   1.000
_cell.angle_alpha   90.00
_cell.angle_beta   90.00
_cell.angle_gamma   90.00
#
_symmetry.space_group_name_H-M   'P 1'
#
loop_
_entity.id
_entity.type
_entity.pdbx_description
1 polymer ?
#
loop_
_entity_poly.entity_id
_entity_poly.type
_entity_poly.pdbx_seq_one_letter_code
_entity_poly.pdbx_strand_id
1 'polypeptide(L)'
;MFLIMGTIPMFQGEPFRWWAVICSVLFATIALLSPEMLAPLNRQWIRLGQLLHRIVSPIILAAIFLVGFVPLGWAMRLMRKRPLDVSPDSEITSYWKNRDPFGPTPDSMNRQF
;
A
#
# COMPACT_ATOMS: atom_id res chain seq x y z
N MET A 1 12.72 18.88 -16.00
CA MET A 1 13.98 18.69 -15.26
C MET A 1 15.22 19.00 -16.10
N PHE A 2 15.43 18.42 -17.30
CA PHE A 2 16.58 18.76 -18.16
C PHE A 2 16.66 20.23 -18.62
N LEU A 3 15.53 20.87 -18.88
CA LEU A 3 15.45 22.30 -19.23
C LEU A 3 15.92 23.23 -18.08
N ILE A 4 15.72 22.78 -16.84
CA ILE A 4 16.15 23.49 -15.62
C ILE A 4 17.66 23.33 -15.43
N MET A 5 18.20 22.12 -15.61
CA MET A 5 19.66 21.87 -15.55
C MET A 5 20.46 22.55 -16.68
N GLY A 6 19.85 22.82 -17.83
CA GLY A 6 20.48 23.53 -18.95
C GLY A 6 20.49 25.05 -18.84
N THR A 7 19.54 25.64 -18.10
CA THR A 7 19.38 27.10 -17.97
C THR A 7 20.00 27.69 -16.71
N ILE A 8 20.19 26.89 -15.65
CA ILE A 8 20.90 27.30 -14.42
C ILE A 8 22.35 27.79 -14.66
N PRO A 9 23.16 27.21 -15.57
CA PRO A 9 24.52 27.70 -15.78
C PRO A 9 24.58 29.12 -16.40
N MET A 10 23.50 29.63 -17.00
CA MET A 10 23.47 31.00 -17.53
C MET A 10 23.53 32.07 -16.42
N PHE A 11 23.23 31.72 -15.18
CA PHE A 11 23.34 32.63 -14.04
C PHE A 11 24.68 32.54 -13.29
N GLN A 12 25.59 31.61 -13.67
CA GLN A 12 26.85 31.36 -12.93
C GLN A 12 28.13 31.53 -13.75
N GLY A 13 28.06 31.90 -15.03
CA GLY A 13 29.25 32.21 -15.85
C GLY A 13 30.07 30.98 -16.31
N GLU A 14 29.50 29.78 -16.18
CA GLU A 14 30.11 28.51 -16.59
C GLU A 14 29.90 28.24 -18.09
N PRO A 15 30.82 27.53 -18.77
CA PRO A 15 30.74 27.27 -20.21
C PRO A 15 29.45 26.52 -20.59
N PHE A 16 28.79 27.02 -21.63
CA PHE A 16 27.53 26.47 -22.13
C PHE A 16 27.69 24.99 -22.49
N ARG A 17 27.01 24.13 -21.72
CA ARG A 17 27.02 22.68 -21.90
C ARG A 17 26.14 22.28 -23.08
N TRP A 18 26.63 22.52 -24.30
CA TRP A 18 25.96 22.17 -25.56
C TRP A 18 25.46 20.73 -25.61
N TRP A 19 26.21 19.78 -25.02
CA TRP A 19 25.81 18.38 -24.94
C TRP A 19 24.50 18.17 -24.15
N ALA A 20 24.28 18.92 -23.07
CA ALA A 20 23.08 18.80 -22.24
C ALA A 20 21.84 19.38 -22.96
N VAL A 21 22.04 20.45 -23.74
CA VAL A 21 20.98 21.07 -24.55
C VAL A 21 20.60 20.17 -25.72
N ILE A 22 21.59 19.61 -26.43
CA ILE A 22 21.35 18.65 -27.52
C ILE A 22 20.64 17.41 -26.98
N CYS A 23 21.10 16.84 -25.85
CA CYS A 23 20.41 15.74 -25.21
C CYS A 23 18.97 16.09 -24.83
N SER A 24 18.71 17.28 -24.26
CA SER A 24 17.35 17.70 -23.89
C SER A 24 16.44 17.88 -25.11
N VAL A 25 16.93 18.49 -26.19
CA VAL A 25 16.15 18.70 -27.42
C VAL A 25 15.85 17.36 -28.08
N LEU A 26 16.83 16.46 -28.14
CA LEU A 26 16.67 15.12 -28.73
C LEU A 26 15.66 14.29 -27.91
N PHE A 27 15.78 14.30 -26.59
CA PHE A 27 14.85 13.58 -25.71
C PHE A 27 13.43 14.15 -25.80
N ALA A 28 13.30 15.48 -25.88
CA ALA A 28 12.00 16.13 -26.04
C ALA A 28 11.38 15.83 -27.41
N THR A 29 12.16 15.87 -28.50
CA THR A 29 11.66 15.50 -29.84
C THR A 29 11.24 14.05 -29.89
N ILE A 30 12.02 13.11 -29.34
CA ILE A 30 11.64 11.69 -29.28
C ILE A 30 10.37 11.50 -28.44
N ALA A 31 10.24 12.18 -27.30
CA ALA A 31 9.05 12.12 -26.45
C ALA A 31 7.79 12.70 -27.12
N LEU A 32 7.92 13.72 -27.98
CA LEU A 32 6.81 14.37 -28.69
C LEU A 32 6.42 13.66 -29.99
N LEU A 33 7.40 13.15 -30.75
CA LEU A 33 7.19 12.59 -32.09
C LEU A 33 6.94 11.08 -32.08
N SER A 34 7.47 10.34 -31.12
CA SER A 34 7.28 8.88 -31.05
C SER A 34 7.28 8.37 -29.60
N PRO A 35 6.18 8.56 -28.85
CA PRO A 35 6.00 7.89 -27.57
C PRO A 35 5.99 6.37 -27.70
N GLU A 36 5.74 5.83 -28.91
CA GLU A 36 5.73 4.40 -29.21
C GLU A 36 7.12 3.73 -29.15
N MET A 37 8.21 4.42 -29.52
CA MET A 37 9.58 3.88 -29.32
C MET A 37 9.95 3.76 -27.84
N LEU A 38 9.36 4.59 -26.97
CA LEU A 38 9.50 4.53 -25.52
C LEU A 38 8.53 3.54 -24.87
N ALA A 39 7.50 3.08 -25.59
CA ALA A 39 6.50 2.14 -25.09
C ALA A 39 7.08 0.80 -24.58
N PRO A 40 8.03 0.12 -25.25
CA PRO A 40 8.61 -1.11 -24.71
C PRO A 40 9.39 -0.86 -23.42
N LEU A 41 10.12 0.26 -23.33
CA LEU A 41 10.87 0.63 -22.12
C LEU A 41 9.92 0.97 -20.96
N ASN A 42 8.87 1.75 -21.22
CA ASN A 42 7.83 2.07 -20.25
C ASN A 42 7.13 0.80 -19.73
N ARG A 43 6.87 -0.16 -20.62
CA ARG A 43 6.26 -1.44 -20.24
C ARG A 43 7.16 -2.30 -19.36
N GLN A 44 8.47 -2.33 -19.61
CA GLN A 44 9.42 -3.01 -18.72
C GLN A 44 9.54 -2.30 -17.37
N TRP A 45 9.57 -0.97 -17.36
CA TRP A 45 9.56 -0.17 -16.15
C TRP A 45 8.32 -0.42 -15.28
N ILE A 46 7.14 -0.45 -15.89
CA ILE A 46 5.88 -0.77 -15.20
C ILE A 46 5.90 -2.20 -14.65
N ARG A 47 6.37 -3.19 -15.41
CA ARG A 47 6.50 -4.57 -14.90
C ARG A 47 7.43 -4.66 -13.70
N LEU A 48 8.54 -3.92 -13.71
CA LEU A 48 9.46 -3.84 -12.59
C LEU A 48 8.77 -3.23 -11.36
N GLY A 49 8.01 -2.14 -11.57
CA GLY A 49 7.17 -1.54 -10.53
C GLY A 49 6.11 -2.49 -9.97
N GLN A 50 5.47 -3.30 -10.83
CA GLN A 50 4.51 -4.32 -10.41
C GLN A 50 5.16 -5.45 -9.60
N LEU A 51 6.33 -5.92 -10.02
CA LEU A 51 7.09 -6.93 -9.29
C LEU A 51 7.51 -6.42 -7.92
N LEU A 52 8.00 -5.18 -7.85
CA LEU A 52 8.35 -4.52 -6.60
C LEU A 52 7.11 -4.37 -5.70
N HIS A 53 5.99 -3.93 -6.25
CA HIS A 53 4.74 -3.81 -5.51
C HIS A 53 4.28 -5.15 -4.92
N ARG A 54 4.41 -6.25 -5.67
CA ARG A 54 4.09 -7.60 -5.18
C ARG A 54 4.93 -8.02 -3.98
N ILE A 55 6.14 -7.49 -3.83
CA ILE A 55 7.03 -7.75 -2.68
C ILE A 55 6.73 -6.76 -1.54
N VAL A 56 6.57 -5.48 -1.86
CA VAL A 56 6.35 -4.42 -0.87
C VAL A 56 4.99 -4.56 -0.19
N SER A 57 3.94 -4.93 -0.93
CA SER A 57 2.59 -5.10 -0.40
C SER A 57 2.53 -6.09 0.78
N PRO A 58 3.01 -7.34 0.68
CA PRO A 58 3.02 -8.26 1.82
C PRO A 58 3.97 -7.81 2.93
N ILE A 59 5.07 -7.12 2.63
CA ILE A 59 5.98 -6.56 3.66
C ILE A 59 5.26 -5.51 4.50
N ILE A 60 4.58 -4.55 3.86
CA ILE A 60 3.81 -3.51 4.55
C ILE A 60 2.69 -4.17 5.36
N LEU A 61 1.97 -5.13 4.79
CA LEU A 61 0.90 -5.82 5.49
C LEU A 61 1.43 -6.58 6.73
N ALA A 62 2.56 -7.27 6.60
CA ALA A 62 3.23 -7.93 7.71
C ALA A 62 3.69 -6.92 8.78
N ALA A 63 4.25 -5.78 8.38
CA ALA A 63 4.65 -4.72 9.31
C ALA A 63 3.45 -4.15 10.08
N ILE A 64 2.35 -3.85 9.40
CA ILE A 64 1.10 -3.41 10.04
C ILE A 64 0.59 -4.47 11.01
N PHE A 65 0.65 -5.75 10.64
CA PHE A 65 0.23 -6.83 11.52
C PHE A 65 1.11 -6.94 12.77
N LEU A 66 2.43 -6.95 12.59
CA LEU A 66 3.40 -7.08 13.68
C LEU A 66 3.44 -5.85 14.60
N VAL A 67 3.23 -4.64 14.08
CA VAL A 67 3.31 -3.39 14.87
C VAL A 67 1.94 -2.97 15.41
N GLY A 68 0.85 -3.26 14.70
CA GLY A 68 -0.50 -2.90 15.13
C GLY A 68 -1.18 -4.04 15.90
N PHE A 69 -1.36 -5.18 15.24
CA PHE A 69 -2.21 -6.26 15.75
C PHE A 69 -1.53 -7.14 16.80
N VAL A 70 -0.25 -7.47 16.61
CA VAL A 70 0.50 -8.32 17.56
C VAL A 70 0.61 -7.68 18.95
N PRO A 71 1.07 -6.42 19.12
CA PRO A 71 1.13 -5.83 20.45
C PRO A 71 -0.25 -5.61 21.06
N LEU A 72 -1.29 -5.37 20.24
CA LEU A 72 -2.66 -5.30 20.72
C LEU A 72 -3.12 -6.66 21.30
N GLY A 73 -2.84 -7.75 20.59
CA GLY A 73 -3.10 -9.11 21.08
C GLY A 73 -2.33 -9.44 22.36
N TRP A 74 -1.06 -9.02 22.41
CA TRP A 74 -0.21 -9.19 23.59
C TRP A 74 -0.73 -8.38 24.80
N ALA A 75 -1.14 -7.13 24.58
CA ALA A 75 -1.75 -6.28 25.59
C ALA A 75 -3.05 -6.89 26.12
N MET A 76 -3.93 -7.40 25.26
CA MET A 76 -5.15 -8.11 25.69
C MET A 76 -4.83 -9.34 26.56
N ARG A 77 -3.78 -10.09 26.19
CA ARG A 77 -3.34 -11.28 26.95
C ARG A 77 -2.79 -10.90 28.32
N LEU A 78 -2.02 -9.81 28.42
CA LEU A 78 -1.56 -9.23 29.70
C LEU A 78 -2.74 -8.79 30.57
N MET A 79 -3.78 -8.19 29.97
CA MET A 79 -5.00 -7.77 30.66
C MET A 79 -5.95 -8.94 30.99
N ARG A 80 -5.56 -10.21 30.71
CA ARG A 80 -6.39 -11.43 30.79
C ARG A 80 -7.73 -11.33 30.04
N LYS A 81 -7.87 -10.38 29.10
CA LYS A 81 -9.07 -10.26 28.27
C LYS A 81 -8.98 -11.29 27.14
N ARG A 82 -9.90 -12.25 27.15
CA ARG A 82 -10.04 -13.28 26.12
C ARG A 82 -11.41 -13.09 25.44
N PRO A 83 -11.48 -12.42 24.28
CA PRO A 83 -12.76 -12.20 23.59
C PRO A 83 -13.35 -13.49 23.02
N LEU A 84 -12.54 -14.54 22.84
CA LEU A 84 -12.98 -15.88 22.46
C LEU A 84 -12.55 -16.89 23.52
N ASP A 85 -13.44 -17.83 23.83
CA ASP A 85 -13.10 -19.08 24.53
C ASP A 85 -12.41 -19.99 23.53
N VAL A 86 -11.08 -20.01 23.58
CA VAL A 86 -10.23 -20.80 22.66
C VAL A 86 -9.82 -22.14 23.28
N SER A 87 -10.14 -22.36 24.56
CA SER A 87 -9.92 -23.64 25.24
C SER A 87 -11.05 -24.61 24.90
N PRO A 88 -10.79 -25.68 24.12
CA PRO A 88 -11.78 -26.73 23.95
C PRO A 88 -11.97 -27.41 25.31
N ASP A 89 -13.21 -27.48 25.74
CA ASP A 89 -13.63 -28.15 26.95
C ASP A 89 -14.26 -29.48 26.55
N SER A 90 -13.65 -30.57 27.02
CA SER A 90 -14.05 -31.94 26.71
C SER A 90 -15.23 -32.42 27.57
N GLU A 91 -15.62 -31.67 28.59
CA GLU A 91 -16.71 -32.04 29.50
C GLU A 91 -18.08 -31.50 29.04
N ILE A 92 -18.10 -30.56 28.10
CA ILE A 92 -19.35 -29.96 27.61
C ILE A 92 -19.93 -30.75 26.43
N THR A 93 -21.23 -31.05 26.53
CA THR A 93 -21.98 -31.74 25.46
C THR A 93 -22.26 -30.82 24.25
N SER A 94 -22.22 -29.50 24.44
CA SER A 94 -22.44 -28.52 23.37
C SER A 94 -21.83 -27.15 23.72
N TYR A 95 -21.15 -26.53 22.74
CA TYR A 95 -20.66 -25.15 22.81
C TYR A 95 -21.76 -24.11 22.58
N TRP A 96 -23.00 -24.54 22.35
CA TRP A 96 -24.11 -23.64 22.10
C TRP A 96 -24.44 -22.80 23.34
N LYS A 97 -24.13 -21.49 23.28
CA LYS A 97 -24.53 -20.53 24.31
C LYS A 97 -26.01 -20.20 24.12
N ASN A 98 -26.86 -20.77 24.97
CA ASN A 98 -28.30 -20.47 24.98
C ASN A 98 -28.49 -18.97 25.32
N ARG A 99 -29.20 -18.24 24.46
CA ARG A 99 -29.44 -16.80 24.62
C ARG A 99 -30.90 -16.60 25.04
N ASP A 100 -31.11 -16.25 26.29
CA ASP A 100 -32.43 -15.93 26.85
C ASP A 100 -32.37 -14.49 27.42
N PRO A 101 -33.17 -13.54 26.91
CA PRO A 101 -34.21 -13.66 25.88
C PRO A 101 -33.68 -13.86 24.45
N PHE A 102 -34.49 -14.49 23.61
CA PHE A 102 -34.23 -14.70 22.19
C PHE A 102 -34.23 -13.37 21.43
N GLY A 103 -33.03 -12.82 21.21
CA GLY A 103 -32.83 -11.66 20.35
C GLY A 103 -33.31 -10.34 20.95
N PRO A 104 -32.95 -9.20 20.32
CA PRO A 104 -33.43 -7.90 20.74
C PRO A 104 -34.93 -7.79 20.44
N THR A 105 -35.67 -7.02 21.24
CA THR A 105 -37.12 -6.86 21.09
C THR A 105 -37.48 -6.45 19.66
N PRO A 106 -38.63 -6.88 19.09
CA PRO A 106 -39.02 -6.53 17.72
C PRO A 106 -38.94 -5.02 17.41
N ASP A 107 -39.18 -4.17 18.41
CA ASP A 107 -39.09 -2.70 18.30
C ASP A 107 -37.66 -2.13 18.22
N SER A 108 -36.63 -2.96 18.40
CA SER A 108 -35.23 -2.53 18.34
C SER A 108 -34.70 -2.32 16.91
N MET A 109 -35.36 -2.89 15.90
CA MET A 109 -34.94 -2.80 14.50
C MET A 109 -35.69 -1.69 13.76
N ASN A 110 -35.39 -0.43 14.08
CA ASN A 110 -36.01 0.75 13.47
C ASN A 110 -35.72 0.93 11.96
N ARG A 111 -34.71 0.25 11.39
CA ARG A 111 -34.34 0.32 9.96
C ARG A 111 -33.80 -1.01 9.47
N GLN A 112 -34.69 -1.89 9.07
CA GLN A 112 -34.33 -3.21 8.53
C GLN A 112 -34.21 -3.26 7.00
N PHE A 113 -34.52 -2.14 6.31
CA PHE A 113 -34.33 -1.95 4.87
C PHE A 113 -33.76 -0.56 4.59
#